data_AF-A0A9J5Y2P5-F1
#
_entry.id   AF-A0A9J5Y2P5-F1
#
_cell.length_a   1.000
_cell.length_b   1.000
_cell.length_c   1.000
_cell.angle_alpha   90.00
_cell.angle_beta   90.00
_cell.angle_gamma   90.00
#
_symmetry.space_group_name_H-M   'P 1'
#
loop_
_entity.id
_entity.type
_entity.pdbx_description
1 polymer ?
#
loop_
_entity_poly.entity_id
_entity_poly.type
_entity_poly.pdbx_seq_one_letter_code
_entity_poly.pdbx_strand_id
1 'polypeptide(L)'
;MAIDFMNMFGFNVENAPNWFYIQNLKKKPSESFRDYAIRWRSEAARARPPMEESQMKDYFIRAQEPQYYDRMMLVAEKSYAEIIKLGERIEEGIKTDEESNDLRPAALATASNWQQQPPRETAVAAAMRASSSSHRRRQHRPAATRRW
;
A
#
# COMPACT_ATOMS: atom_id res chain seq x y z
N MET A 1 -20.56 16.03 49.44
CA MET A 1 -19.96 15.06 48.49
C MET A 1 -21.00 14.64 47.46
N ALA A 2 -21.24 15.48 46.46
CA ALA A 2 -22.13 15.21 45.31
C ALA A 2 -21.66 16.00 44.07
N ILE A 3 -21.02 17.15 44.32
CA ILE A 3 -20.34 17.98 43.32
C ILE A 3 -19.17 17.20 42.64
N ASP A 4 -18.39 16.41 43.39
CA ASP A 4 -17.29 15.61 42.82
C ASP A 4 -17.77 14.50 41.87
N PHE A 5 -18.93 13.89 42.15
CA PHE A 5 -19.49 12.86 41.28
C PHE A 5 -19.99 13.49 39.98
N MET A 6 -20.70 14.63 40.05
CA MET A 6 -21.13 15.35 38.84
C MET A 6 -19.96 15.92 38.03
N ASN A 7 -18.88 16.39 38.67
CA ASN A 7 -17.68 16.86 37.95
C ASN A 7 -16.97 15.72 37.21
N MET A 8 -17.01 14.50 37.72
CA MET A 8 -16.46 13.32 37.03
C MET A 8 -17.25 12.94 35.75
N PHE A 9 -18.56 13.27 35.69
CA PHE A 9 -19.39 13.07 34.48
C PHE A 9 -19.48 14.33 33.60
N GLY A 10 -19.34 15.53 34.17
CA GLY A 10 -19.39 16.82 33.48
C GLY A 10 -18.13 17.14 32.70
N PHE A 11 -16.95 16.68 33.15
CA PHE A 11 -15.68 16.88 32.44
C PHE A 11 -15.58 16.12 31.10
N ASN A 12 -16.50 15.17 30.86
CA ASN A 12 -16.62 14.44 29.60
C ASN A 12 -17.45 15.16 28.53
N VAL A 13 -18.15 16.26 28.89
CA VAL A 13 -18.96 17.04 27.94
C VAL A 13 -18.11 18.09 27.21
N GLU A 14 -17.12 18.69 27.87
CA GLU A 14 -16.23 19.69 27.24
C GLU A 14 -15.18 19.07 26.31
N ASN A 15 -14.85 17.79 26.50
CA ASN A 15 -13.90 17.05 25.66
C ASN A 15 -14.56 16.19 24.56
N ALA A 16 -15.88 16.34 24.36
CA ALA A 16 -16.55 15.64 23.28
C ALA A 16 -15.96 16.06 21.93
N PRO A 17 -15.63 15.11 21.03
CA PRO A 17 -15.09 15.47 19.73
C PRO A 17 -16.09 16.36 19.00
N ASN A 18 -15.63 17.54 18.58
CA ASN A 18 -16.44 18.37 17.68
C ASN A 18 -16.51 17.68 16.30
N TRP A 19 -17.52 18.03 15.51
CA TRP A 19 -17.72 17.45 14.18
C TRP A 19 -16.51 17.61 13.26
N PHE A 20 -15.74 18.68 13.43
CA PHE A 20 -14.55 18.95 12.64
C PHE A 20 -13.45 17.92 12.89
N TYR A 21 -13.24 17.49 14.13
CA TYR A 21 -12.30 16.39 14.44
C TYR A 21 -12.74 15.10 13.74
N ILE A 22 -14.03 14.76 13.81
CA ILE A 22 -14.56 13.51 13.28
C ILE A 22 -14.42 13.44 11.76
N GLN A 23 -14.72 14.54 11.06
CA GLN A 23 -14.55 14.65 9.60
C GLN A 23 -13.09 14.47 9.16
N ASN A 24 -12.14 14.83 10.01
CA ASN A 24 -10.71 14.75 9.74
C ASN A 24 -10.06 13.45 10.24
N LEU A 25 -10.81 12.55 10.88
CA LEU A 25 -10.30 11.23 11.24
C LEU A 25 -9.92 10.48 9.95
N LYS A 26 -8.63 10.16 9.82
CA LYS A 26 -8.12 9.36 8.71
C LYS A 26 -7.93 7.91 9.11
N LYS A 27 -7.98 7.04 8.11
CA LYS A 27 -7.60 5.63 8.23
C LYS A 27 -6.09 5.54 8.44
N LYS A 28 -5.68 4.73 9.41
CA LYS A 28 -4.28 4.41 9.68
C LYS A 28 -3.80 3.32 8.70
N PRO A 29 -2.52 3.30 8.31
CA PRO A 29 -2.00 2.23 7.45
C PRO A 29 -2.13 0.83 8.06
N SER A 30 -2.11 0.73 9.39
CA SER A 30 -2.14 -0.54 10.13
C SER A 30 -3.55 -1.09 10.41
N GLU A 31 -4.60 -0.34 10.12
CA GLU A 31 -5.98 -0.78 10.39
C GLU A 31 -6.71 -1.13 9.08
N SER A 32 -7.63 -2.09 9.15
CA SER A 32 -8.50 -2.44 8.02
C SER A 32 -9.54 -1.34 7.76
N PHE A 33 -10.14 -1.32 6.58
CA PHE A 33 -11.23 -0.39 6.29
C PHE A 33 -12.38 -0.52 7.31
N ARG A 34 -12.71 -1.75 7.68
CA ARG A 34 -13.78 -2.05 8.64
C ARG A 34 -13.47 -1.55 10.05
N ASP A 35 -12.25 -1.78 10.54
CA ASP A 35 -11.83 -1.30 11.87
C ASP A 35 -11.87 0.23 11.93
N TYR A 36 -11.41 0.88 10.87
CA TYR A 36 -11.51 2.33 10.71
C TYR A 36 -12.97 2.79 10.74
N ALA A 37 -13.88 2.15 10.00
CA ALA A 37 -15.29 2.54 9.96
C ALA A 37 -16.02 2.36 11.30
N ILE A 38 -15.66 1.32 12.05
CA ILE A 38 -16.18 1.07 13.41
C ILE A 38 -15.66 2.16 14.36
N ARG A 39 -14.36 2.47 14.31
CA ARG A 39 -13.73 3.52 15.11
C ARG A 39 -14.34 4.89 14.80
N TRP A 40 -14.51 5.22 13.53
CA TRP A 40 -15.11 6.47 13.08
C TRP A 40 -16.54 6.62 13.61
N ARG A 41 -17.37 5.56 13.50
CA ARG A 41 -18.73 5.54 14.05
C ARG A 41 -18.77 5.69 15.58
N SER A 42 -17.84 5.07 16.28
CA SER A 42 -17.72 5.18 17.74
C SER A 42 -17.42 6.62 18.18
N GLU A 43 -16.51 7.31 17.49
CA GLU A 43 -16.22 8.73 17.75
C GLU A 43 -17.41 9.62 17.37
N ALA A 44 -18.08 9.35 16.25
CA ALA A 44 -19.26 10.08 15.83
C ALA A 44 -20.43 9.95 16.82
N ALA A 45 -20.61 8.78 17.45
CA ALA A 45 -21.63 8.58 18.49
C ALA A 45 -21.34 9.37 19.78
N ARG A 46 -20.08 9.76 20.00
CA ARG A 46 -19.65 10.58 21.14
C ARG A 46 -19.70 12.09 20.84
N ALA A 47 -19.96 12.47 19.60
CA ALA A 47 -19.97 13.85 19.16
C ALA A 47 -21.02 14.69 19.88
N ARG A 48 -20.73 15.97 20.08
CA ARG A 48 -21.69 16.96 20.59
C ARG A 48 -21.79 18.15 19.63
N PRO A 49 -23.01 18.48 19.16
CA PRO A 49 -24.28 17.75 19.38
C PRO A 49 -24.28 16.35 18.70
N PRO A 50 -25.18 15.43 19.12
CA PRO A 50 -25.30 14.11 18.51
C PRO A 50 -25.53 14.22 17.00
N MET A 51 -24.99 13.26 16.26
CA MET A 51 -25.10 13.22 14.80
C MET A 51 -26.16 12.20 14.39
N GLU A 52 -27.11 12.62 13.55
CA GLU A 52 -28.09 11.73 12.94
C GLU A 52 -27.39 10.73 12.00
N GLU A 53 -27.98 9.55 11.80
CA GLU A 53 -27.35 8.52 10.95
C GLU A 53 -27.11 8.99 9.51
N SER A 54 -28.00 9.82 8.95
CA SER A 54 -27.82 10.41 7.62
C SER A 54 -26.58 11.31 7.56
N GLN A 55 -26.40 12.19 8.56
CA GLN A 55 -25.22 13.05 8.68
C GLN A 55 -23.95 12.22 8.89
N MET A 56 -24.05 11.15 9.68
CA MET A 56 -22.95 10.23 9.94
C MET A 56 -22.46 9.58 8.64
N LYS A 57 -23.38 9.09 7.80
CA LYS A 57 -23.03 8.53 6.48
C LYS A 57 -22.39 9.58 5.57
N ASP A 58 -23.00 10.76 5.45
CA ASP A 58 -22.50 11.82 4.59
C ASP A 58 -21.09 12.25 4.96
N TYR A 59 -20.83 12.49 6.25
CA TYR A 59 -19.49 12.88 6.72
C TYR A 59 -18.50 11.73 6.63
N PHE A 60 -18.91 10.49 6.90
CA PHE A 60 -18.04 9.33 6.73
C PHE A 60 -17.58 9.20 5.28
N ILE A 61 -18.47 9.33 4.30
CA ILE A 61 -18.13 9.25 2.87
C ILE A 61 -17.19 10.39 2.48
N ARG A 62 -17.48 11.63 2.89
CA ARG A 62 -16.64 12.81 2.60
C ARG A 62 -15.25 12.73 3.23
N ALA A 63 -15.09 12.01 4.35
CA ALA A 63 -13.79 11.84 5.01
C ALA A 63 -12.84 10.89 4.27
N GLN A 64 -13.38 10.06 3.35
CA GLN A 64 -12.60 9.07 2.62
C GLN A 64 -11.67 9.68 1.58
N GLU A 65 -10.67 8.90 1.17
CA GLU A 65 -9.81 9.26 0.05
C GLU A 65 -10.57 9.19 -1.28
N PRO A 66 -10.11 9.93 -2.33
CA PRO A 66 -10.80 9.99 -3.62
C PRO A 66 -11.12 8.62 -4.22
N GLN A 67 -10.21 7.65 -4.07
CA GLN A 67 -10.37 6.27 -4.55
C GLN A 67 -11.57 5.51 -3.94
N TYR A 68 -12.02 5.91 -2.75
CA TYR A 68 -13.22 5.38 -2.11
C TYR A 68 -14.44 6.29 -2.34
N TYR A 69 -14.25 7.62 -2.28
CA TYR A 69 -15.33 8.61 -2.28
C TYR A 69 -16.29 8.43 -3.46
N ASP A 70 -15.79 8.37 -4.70
CA ASP A 70 -16.64 8.31 -5.89
C ASP A 70 -17.53 7.07 -5.90
N ARG A 71 -16.96 5.93 -5.51
CA ARG A 71 -17.68 4.65 -5.45
C ARG A 71 -18.68 4.61 -4.30
N MET A 72 -18.33 5.20 -3.16
CA MET A 72 -19.19 5.25 -1.97
C MET A 72 -20.35 6.22 -2.11
N MET A 73 -20.18 7.32 -2.83
CA MET A 73 -21.28 8.26 -3.12
C MET A 73 -22.44 7.58 -3.84
N LEU A 74 -22.17 6.58 -4.69
CA LEU A 74 -23.21 5.78 -5.37
C LEU A 74 -24.11 4.99 -4.42
N VAL A 75 -23.67 4.77 -3.17
CA VAL A 75 -24.41 4.02 -2.14
C VAL A 75 -24.67 4.86 -0.89
N ALA A 76 -24.60 6.19 -0.97
CA ALA A 76 -24.78 7.08 0.20
C ALA A 76 -26.15 6.91 0.88
N GLU A 77 -27.18 6.58 0.11
CA GLU A 77 -28.54 6.34 0.63
C GLU A 77 -28.68 4.99 1.34
N LYS A 78 -27.75 4.05 1.12
CA LYS A 78 -27.76 2.72 1.72
C LYS A 78 -27.43 2.75 3.21
N SER A 79 -27.57 1.61 3.88
CA SER A 79 -27.23 1.48 5.30
C SER A 79 -25.72 1.66 5.53
N TYR A 80 -25.33 2.08 6.74
CA TYR A 80 -23.90 2.19 7.11
C TYR A 80 -23.16 0.86 6.90
N ALA A 81 -23.83 -0.27 7.13
CA ALA A 81 -23.27 -1.60 6.90
C ALA A 81 -22.99 -1.89 5.41
N GLU A 82 -23.85 -1.44 4.50
CA GLU A 82 -23.62 -1.60 3.05
C GLU A 82 -22.46 -0.72 2.57
N ILE A 83 -22.32 0.50 3.11
CA ILE A 83 -21.19 1.38 2.84
C ILE A 83 -19.87 0.71 3.30
N ILE A 84 -19.85 0.11 4.49
CA ILE A 84 -18.66 -0.62 4.99
C ILE A 84 -18.30 -1.77 4.05
N LYS A 85 -19.28 -2.61 3.68
CA LYS A 85 -19.06 -3.75 2.77
C LYS A 85 -18.48 -3.31 1.42
N LEU A 86 -18.94 -2.19 0.88
CA LEU A 86 -18.36 -1.64 -0.35
C LEU A 86 -16.91 -1.18 -0.12
N GLY A 87 -16.63 -0.52 1.00
CA GLY A 87 -15.27 -0.10 1.35
C GLY A 87 -14.28 -1.25 1.52
N GLU A 88 -14.71 -2.36 2.14
CA GLU A 88 -13.92 -3.59 2.23
C GLU A 88 -13.56 -4.11 0.83
N ARG A 89 -14.53 -4.18 -0.10
CA ARG A 89 -14.29 -4.61 -1.48
C ARG A 89 -13.37 -3.67 -2.27
N ILE A 90 -13.43 -2.37 -2.00
CA ILE A 90 -12.52 -1.39 -2.63
C ILE A 90 -11.10 -1.59 -2.10
N GLU A 91 -10.94 -1.77 -0.78
CA GLU A 91 -9.63 -2.02 -0.15
C GLU A 91 -8.99 -3.30 -0.70
N GLU A 92 -9.76 -4.38 -0.88
CA GLU A 92 -9.29 -5.62 -1.51
C GLU A 92 -8.81 -5.41 -2.95
N GLY A 93 -9.55 -4.62 -3.74
CA GLY A 93 -9.15 -4.27 -5.11
C GLY A 93 -7.85 -3.50 -5.17
N ILE A 94 -7.67 -2.50 -4.29
CA ILE A 94 -6.44 -1.69 -4.23
C ILE A 94 -5.23 -2.56 -3.85
N LYS A 95 -5.35 -3.42 -2.84
CA LYS A 95 -4.28 -4.35 -2.44
C LYS A 95 -3.87 -5.28 -3.59
N THR A 96 -4.84 -5.77 -4.35
CA THR A 96 -4.58 -6.63 -5.51
C THR A 96 -3.84 -5.90 -6.63
N ASP A 97 -4.17 -4.62 -6.85
CA ASP A 97 -3.52 -3.78 -7.84
C ASP A 97 -2.09 -3.40 -7.43
N GLU A 98 -1.84 -3.12 -6.14
CA GLU A 98 -0.49 -2.88 -5.60
C GLU A 98 0.41 -4.11 -5.80
N GLU A 99 -0.06 -5.29 -5.40
CA GLU A 99 0.69 -6.55 -5.53
C GLU A 99 0.94 -6.90 -7.02
N SER A 100 -0.01 -6.59 -7.90
CA SER A 100 0.15 -6.77 -9.35
C SER A 100 1.13 -5.77 -9.96
N ASN A 101 1.19 -4.53 -9.46
CA ASN A 101 2.07 -3.48 -9.99
C ASN A 101 3.53 -3.70 -9.57
N ASP A 102 3.80 -4.25 -8.37
CA ASP A 102 5.14 -4.64 -7.92
C ASP A 102 5.77 -5.75 -8.77
N LEU A 103 4.95 -6.60 -9.40
CA LEU A 103 5.42 -7.65 -10.31
C LEU A 103 5.73 -7.15 -11.75
N ARG A 104 5.28 -5.94 -12.12
CA ARG A 104 5.50 -5.37 -13.48
C ARG A 104 6.95 -5.01 -13.81
N PRO A 105 7.76 -4.37 -12.92
CA PRO A 105 9.15 -4.05 -13.26
C PRO A 105 10.02 -5.31 -13.48
N ALA A 106 9.77 -6.41 -12.76
CA ALA A 106 10.52 -7.66 -12.93
C ALA A 106 10.15 -8.39 -14.24
N ALA A 107 8.86 -8.40 -14.61
CA ALA A 107 8.36 -9.03 -15.83
C ALA A 107 8.84 -8.28 -17.11
N LEU A 108 8.89 -6.95 -17.08
CA LEU A 108 9.40 -6.15 -18.20
C LEU A 108 10.92 -6.36 -18.42
N ALA A 109 11.66 -6.52 -17.32
CA ALA A 109 13.10 -6.82 -17.36
C ALA A 109 13.39 -8.22 -17.94
N THR A 110 12.57 -9.23 -17.60
CA THR A 110 12.73 -10.58 -18.16
C THR A 110 12.33 -10.63 -19.63
N ALA A 111 11.25 -9.96 -20.04
CA ALA A 111 10.82 -9.87 -21.43
C ALA A 111 11.90 -9.23 -22.33
N SER A 112 12.55 -8.16 -21.86
CA SER A 112 13.60 -7.46 -22.61
C SER A 112 14.88 -8.29 -22.81
N ASN A 113 15.10 -9.32 -21.99
CA ASN A 113 16.28 -10.20 -22.09
C ASN A 113 16.12 -11.28 -23.17
N TRP A 114 14.89 -11.64 -23.57
CA TRP A 114 14.64 -12.62 -24.63
C TRP A 114 14.98 -12.10 -26.03
N GLN A 115 14.97 -10.79 -26.23
CA GLN A 115 15.34 -10.15 -27.50
C GLN A 115 16.85 -9.89 -27.67
N GLN A 116 17.65 -10.12 -26.63
CA GLN A 116 19.11 -9.92 -26.68
C GLN A 116 19.92 -11.22 -26.72
N GLN A 117 19.28 -12.39 -26.78
CA GLN A 117 20.02 -13.63 -27.00
C GLN A 117 20.60 -13.62 -28.42
N PRO A 118 21.92 -13.70 -28.59
CA PRO A 118 22.51 -13.78 -29.92
C PRO A 118 22.00 -15.06 -30.60
N PRO A 119 21.81 -15.07 -31.94
CA PRO A 119 21.38 -16.25 -32.67
C PRO A 119 22.23 -17.47 -32.29
N ARG A 120 21.60 -18.66 -32.22
CA ARG A 120 22.27 -19.89 -31.73
C ARG A 120 23.63 -20.14 -32.38
N GLU A 121 23.79 -19.83 -33.67
CA GLU A 121 25.07 -19.95 -34.40
C GLU A 121 26.18 -19.06 -33.83
N THR A 122 25.85 -17.84 -33.39
CA THR A 122 26.82 -16.89 -32.83
C THR A 122 27.29 -17.32 -31.44
N ALA A 123 26.41 -17.96 -30.65
CA ALA A 123 26.76 -18.51 -29.35
C ALA A 123 27.76 -19.69 -29.46
N VAL A 124 27.60 -20.57 -30.45
CA VAL A 124 28.53 -21.69 -30.67
C VAL A 124 29.91 -21.18 -31.13
N ALA A 125 29.92 -20.18 -32.02
CA ALA A 125 31.16 -19.58 -32.50
C ALA A 125 31.93 -18.83 -31.39
N ALA A 126 31.21 -18.16 -30.48
CA ALA A 126 31.81 -17.50 -29.33
C ALA A 126 32.42 -18.50 -28.33
N ALA A 127 31.72 -19.61 -28.05
CA ALA A 127 32.23 -20.68 -27.20
C ALA A 127 33.49 -21.34 -27.79
N MET A 128 33.49 -21.63 -29.10
CA MET A 128 34.66 -22.19 -29.79
C MET A 128 35.86 -21.23 -29.80
N ARG A 129 35.63 -19.91 -29.90
CA ARG A 129 36.69 -18.89 -29.82
C ARG A 129 37.28 -18.77 -28.41
N ALA A 130 36.47 -18.87 -27.37
CA ALA A 130 36.91 -18.82 -25.98
C ALA A 130 37.72 -20.08 -25.56
N SER A 131 37.37 -21.24 -26.10
CA SER A 131 38.18 -22.46 -25.91
C SER A 131 39.54 -22.39 -26.61
N SER A 132 39.64 -21.66 -27.73
CA SER A 132 40.89 -21.56 -28.51
C SER A 132 41.92 -20.60 -27.88
N SER A 133 41.46 -19.57 -27.17
CA SER A 133 42.34 -18.58 -26.52
C SER A 133 42.99 -19.08 -25.23
N SER A 134 42.46 -20.16 -24.64
CA SER A 134 42.95 -20.73 -23.38
C SER A 134 44.25 -21.56 -23.53
N HIS A 135 44.67 -21.88 -24.77
CA HIS A 135 45.83 -22.73 -25.04
C HIS A 135 47.16 -21.99 -25.25
N ARG A 136 47.18 -20.64 -25.24
CA ARG A 136 48.37 -19.83 -25.56
C ARG A 136 48.90 -19.00 -24.39
N ARG A 137 48.82 -19.51 -23.16
CA ARG A 137 49.40 -18.85 -21.98
C ARG A 137 50.06 -19.80 -20.99
N ARG A 138 50.87 -20.72 -21.51
CA ARG A 138 51.96 -21.38 -20.77
C ARG A 138 53.01 -21.72 -21.81
N GLN A 139 54.03 -20.88 -21.97
CA GLN A 139 55.46 -21.20 -22.20
C GLN A 139 56.19 -19.85 -22.29
N HIS A 140 57.47 -19.83 -21.92
CA HIS A 140 58.39 -18.69 -21.82
C HIS A 140 58.58 -18.12 -20.39
N ARG A 141 59.43 -18.84 -19.64
CA ARG A 141 60.23 -18.33 -18.53
C ARG A 141 61.62 -17.98 -19.10
N PRO A 142 62.19 -16.78 -18.89
CA PRO A 142 63.50 -16.44 -19.45
C PRO A 142 64.64 -17.08 -18.62
N ALA A 143 65.69 -17.50 -19.31
CA ALA A 143 66.92 -18.03 -18.73
C ALA A 143 67.82 -16.88 -18.23
N ALA A 144 68.26 -16.97 -16.98
CA ALA A 144 69.32 -16.11 -16.44
C ALA A 144 70.67 -16.82 -16.60
N THR A 145 71.57 -16.23 -17.38
CA THR A 145 72.96 -16.69 -17.54
C THR A 145 73.85 -15.99 -16.52
N ARG A 146 74.64 -16.79 -15.79
CA ARG A 146 75.65 -16.39 -14.79
C ARG A 146 76.77 -15.53 -15.38
N ARG A 147 77.40 -14.69 -14.55
CA ARG A 147 78.83 -14.39 -14.65
C ARG A 147 79.48 -14.15 -13.27
N TRP A 148 80.53 -14.94 -13.05
CA TRP A 148 81.59 -14.98 -12.02
C TRP A 148 81.17 -15.07 -10.56
#